data_AF-A0A6G3T8B9-F1
#
_entry.id   AF-A0A6G3T8B9-F1
#
_cell.length_a   1.000
_cell.length_b   1.000
_cell.length_c   1.000
_cell.angle_alpha   90.00
_cell.angle_beta   90.00
_cell.angle_gamma   90.00
#
_symmetry.space_group_name_H-M   'P 1'
#
loop_
_entity.id
_entity.type
_entity.pdbx_description
1 polymer ?
#
loop_
_entity_poly.entity_id
_entity_poly.type
_entity_poly.pdbx_seq_one_letter_code
_entity_poly.pdbx_strand_id
1 'polypeptide(L)' 'AARLTAARAAVTALAERLGMPQENLITPDTVRRVCWEPPAVVDAESVGAALAGHGARPWQVEQVTPVLVAALSREAA' A
#
# COMPACT_ATOMS: atom_id res chain seq x y z
N ALA A 1 6.72 8.34 10.77
CA ALA A 1 6.50 6.98 11.32
C ALA A 1 5.02 6.59 11.33
N ALA A 2 4.11 7.52 11.64
CA ALA A 2 2.67 7.27 11.67
C ALA A 2 2.10 6.73 10.34
N ARG A 3 2.47 7.31 9.19
CA ARG A 3 2.11 6.81 7.84
C ARG A 3 2.43 5.33 7.60
N LEU A 4 3.66 4.91 7.90
CA LEU A 4 4.06 3.51 7.75
C LEU A 4 3.27 2.59 8.69
N THR A 5 3.02 3.02 9.92
CA THR A 5 2.19 2.26 10.87
C THR A 5 0.76 2.11 10.36
N ALA A 6 0.15 3.19 9.87
CA ALA A 6 -1.21 3.18 9.32
C ALA A 6 -1.31 2.27 8.07
N ALA A 7 -0.35 2.39 7.15
CA ALA A 7 -0.30 1.56 5.95
C ALA A 7 -0.15 0.07 6.28
N ARG A 8 0.77 -0.29 7.20
CA ARG A 8 0.94 -1.68 7.64
C ARG A 8 -0.31 -2.24 8.30
N ALA A 9 -0.93 -1.49 9.20
CA ALA A 9 -2.17 -1.92 9.84
C ALA A 9 -3.29 -2.17 8.82
N ALA A 10 -3.42 -1.29 7.84
CA ALA A 10 -4.45 -1.37 6.82
C ALA A 10 -4.22 -2.54 5.83
N VAL A 11 -2.96 -2.81 5.46
CA VAL A 11 -2.58 -3.96 4.63
C VAL A 11 -2.81 -5.28 5.38
N THR A 12 -2.45 -5.36 6.66
CA THR A 12 -2.74 -6.54 7.50
C THR A 12 -4.24 -6.83 7.54
N ALA A 13 -5.06 -5.81 7.82
CA ALA A 13 -6.52 -5.96 7.86
C ALA A 13 -7.13 -6.33 6.50
N LEU A 14 -6.51 -5.94 5.39
CA LEU A 14 -6.91 -6.39 4.06
C LEU A 14 -6.56 -7.87 3.84
N ALA A 15 -5.35 -8.29 4.20
CA ALA A 15 -4.92 -9.69 4.06
C ALA A 15 -5.81 -10.65 4.87
N GLU A 16 -6.17 -10.25 6.11
CA GLU A 16 -7.12 -10.98 6.96
C GLU A 16 -8.49 -11.14 6.28
N ARG A 17 -9.04 -10.06 5.70
CA ARG A 17 -10.31 -10.10 4.95
C ARG A 17 -10.26 -11.00 3.73
N LEU A 18 -9.10 -11.07 3.07
CA LEU A 18 -8.87 -11.93 1.91
C LEU A 18 -8.51 -13.37 2.29
N GLY A 19 -8.39 -13.68 3.59
CA GLY A 19 -8.09 -15.03 4.08
C GLY A 19 -6.68 -15.51 3.71
N MET A 20 -5.70 -14.59 3.63
CA MET A 20 -4.32 -14.95 3.27
C MET A 20 -3.28 -14.23 4.13
N PRO A 21 -2.05 -14.76 4.24
CA PRO A 21 -0.93 -14.04 4.84
C PRO A 21 -0.64 -12.72 4.11
N GLN A 22 -0.27 -11.67 4.84
CA GLN A 22 0.05 -10.38 4.22
C GLN A 22 1.16 -10.50 3.17
N GLU A 23 2.13 -11.39 3.39
CA GLU A 23 3.26 -11.59 2.48
C GLU A 23 2.84 -12.17 1.13
N ASN A 24 1.71 -12.89 1.09
CA ASN A 24 1.10 -13.35 -0.16
C ASN A 24 0.34 -12.22 -0.87
N LEU A 25 -0.25 -11.29 -0.11
CA LEU A 25 -0.91 -10.10 -0.65
C LEU A 25 0.11 -9.10 -1.21
N ILE A 26 1.09 -8.68 -0.41
CA ILE A 26 2.16 -7.78 -0.83
C ILE A 26 3.36 -7.86 0.13
N THR A 27 4.57 -7.68 -0.40
CA THR A 27 5.75 -7.73 0.45
C THR A 27 5.77 -6.52 1.41
N PRO A 28 6.13 -6.72 2.69
CA PRO A 28 6.28 -5.61 3.64
C PRO A 28 7.31 -4.56 3.19
N ASP A 29 8.32 -4.96 2.40
CA ASP A 29 9.31 -4.05 1.84
C ASP A 29 8.70 -3.10 0.80
N THR A 30 7.84 -3.59 -0.10
CA THR A 30 7.14 -2.74 -1.08
C THR A 30 6.29 -1.69 -0.37
N VAL A 31 5.55 -2.07 0.67
CA VAL A 31 4.77 -1.11 1.48
C VAL A 31 5.68 -0.07 2.14
N ARG A 32 6.83 -0.51 2.68
CA ARG A 32 7.82 0.40 3.29
C ARG A 32 8.38 1.39 2.28
N ARG A 33 8.73 0.96 1.06
CA ARG A 33 9.27 1.83 0.00
C ARG A 33 8.28 2.91 -0.43
N VAL A 34 7.04 2.53 -0.72
CA VAL A 34 5.97 3.50 -1.03
C VAL A 34 5.71 4.44 0.15
N CYS A 35 5.80 3.94 1.37
CA CYS A 35 5.70 4.77 2.58
C CYS A 35 6.96 5.60 2.88
N TRP A 36 8.08 5.38 2.20
CA TRP A 36 9.29 6.18 2.39
C TRP A 36 9.36 7.26 1.31
N GLU A 37 9.10 6.89 0.07
CA GLU A 37 9.08 7.74 -1.11
C GLU A 37 7.67 7.73 -1.71
N PRO A 38 6.71 8.41 -1.07
CA PRO A 38 5.35 8.49 -1.61
C PRO A 38 5.34 9.25 -2.93
N PRO A 39 4.43 8.91 -3.86
CA PRO A 39 4.22 9.72 -5.05
C PRO A 39 3.81 11.15 -4.68
N ALA A 40 4.14 12.12 -5.53
CA ALA A 40 3.80 13.53 -5.33
C ALA A 40 2.28 13.76 -5.24
N VAL A 41 1.50 12.92 -5.92
CA VAL A 41 0.04 12.88 -5.83
C VAL A 41 -0.37 11.55 -5.22
N VAL A 42 -1.15 11.58 -4.15
CA VAL A 42 -1.64 10.37 -3.48
C VAL A 42 -3.01 9.99 -4.03
N ASP A 43 -3.02 9.45 -5.24
CA ASP A 43 -4.22 8.91 -5.89
C ASP A 43 -4.01 7.45 -6.32
N ALA A 44 -5.08 6.83 -6.81
CA ALA A 44 -5.04 5.42 -7.19
C ALA A 44 -4.05 5.14 -8.33
N GLU A 45 -3.92 6.07 -9.29
CA GLU A 45 -3.02 5.91 -10.43
C GLU A 45 -1.56 5.96 -9.98
N SER A 46 -1.18 7.01 -9.24
CA SER A 46 0.19 7.24 -8.80
C SER A 46 0.65 6.19 -7.80
N VAL A 47 -0.21 5.82 -6.84
CA VAL A 47 0.10 4.76 -5.87
C VAL A 47 0.16 3.40 -6.55
N GLY A 48 -0.75 3.12 -7.48
CA GLY A 48 -0.75 1.87 -8.24
C GLY A 48 0.52 1.72 -9.10
N ALA A 49 0.94 2.81 -9.76
CA ALA A 49 2.18 2.86 -10.53
C ALA A 49 3.41 2.63 -9.64
N ALA A 50 3.46 3.22 -8.45
CA ALA A 50 4.57 3.01 -7.50
C ALA A 50 4.64 1.54 -7.04
N LEU A 51 3.49 0.93 -6.73
CA LEU A 51 3.42 -0.50 -6.38
C LEU A 51 3.91 -1.40 -7.52
N ALA A 52 3.43 -1.15 -8.74
CA ALA A 52 3.85 -1.88 -9.92
C ALA A 52 5.36 -1.71 -10.21
N GLY A 53 5.90 -0.50 -10.05
CA GLY A 53 7.32 -0.19 -10.17
C GLY A 53 8.21 -0.94 -9.16
N HIS A 54 7.63 -1.36 -8.02
CA HIS A 54 8.29 -2.23 -7.04
C HIS A 54 7.99 -3.72 -7.24
N GLY A 55 7.40 -4.11 -8.37
CA GLY A 55 7.16 -5.50 -8.75
C GLY A 55 5.86 -6.11 -8.21
N ALA A 56 4.92 -5.29 -7.68
CA ALA A 56 3.60 -5.78 -7.33
C ALA A 56 2.84 -6.23 -8.59
N ARG A 57 2.19 -7.40 -8.51
CA ARG A 57 1.38 -7.95 -9.60
C ARG A 57 0.08 -7.16 -9.76
N PRO A 58 -0.57 -7.17 -10.95
CA PRO A 58 -1.79 -6.41 -11.20
C PRO A 58 -2.88 -6.61 -10.14
N TRP A 59 -3.17 -7.86 -9.78
CA TRP A 59 -4.17 -8.15 -8.74
C TRP A 59 -3.77 -7.62 -7.36
N GLN A 60 -2.48 -7.59 -7.02
CA GLN A 60 -1.99 -7.03 -5.75
C GLN A 60 -2.16 -5.51 -5.75
N VAL A 61 -1.83 -4.86 -6.88
CA VAL A 61 -2.02 -3.43 -7.08
C VAL A 61 -3.50 -3.07 -6.92
N GLU A 62 -4.40 -3.79 -7.58
CA GLU A 62 -5.85 -3.56 -7.49
C GLU A 62 -6.37 -3.65 -6.05
N GLN A 63 -5.87 -4.60 -5.25
CA GLN A 63 -6.32 -4.78 -3.87
C GLN A 63 -5.67 -3.78 -2.89
N VAL A 64 -4.38 -3.51 -3.03
CA VAL A 64 -3.61 -2.74 -2.03
C VAL A 64 -3.66 -1.23 -2.27
N THR A 65 -3.81 -0.78 -3.52
CA THR A 65 -3.88 0.65 -3.88
C THR A 65 -4.89 1.44 -3.05
N PRO A 66 -6.19 1.07 -2.97
CA PRO A 66 -7.16 1.88 -2.23
C PRO A 66 -6.83 1.99 -0.73
N VAL A 67 -6.24 0.94 -0.18
CA VAL A 67 -5.82 0.87 1.23
C VAL A 67 -4.66 1.81 1.49
N LEU A 68 -3.67 1.84 0.59
CA LEU A 68 -2.52 2.73 0.73
C LEU A 68 -2.88 4.19 0.45
N VAL A 69 -3.72 4.49 -0.54
CA VAL A 69 -4.20 5.86 -0.80
C VAL A 69 -4.84 6.45 0.47
N ALA A 70 -5.72 5.69 1.13
CA ALA A 70 -6.36 6.13 2.37
C ALA A 70 -5.35 6.33 3.52
N ALA A 71 -4.36 5.44 3.65
CA ALA A 71 -3.34 5.55 4.70
C ALA A 71 -2.37 6.72 4.47
N LEU A 72 -2.00 6.98 3.22
CA LEU A 72 -1.08 8.04 2.83
C LEU A 72 -1.75 9.42 2.87
N SER A 73 -3.04 9.52 2.53
CA SER A 73 -3.79 10.78 2.52
C SER A 73 -4.10 11.33 3.92
N ARG A 74 -4.14 10.47 4.95
CA ARG A 74 -4.41 10.86 6.34
C ARG A 74 -3.30 11.70 7.01
N GLU A 75 -2.11 11.79 6.41
CA GLU A 75 -0.98 12.59 6.92
C GLU A 75 -0.66 13.78 6.00
N ALA A 76 -1.26 13.87 4.81
CA ALA A 76 -1.07 14.98 3.87
C ALA A 76 -1.94 16.23 4.22
N ALA A 77 -2.69 16.17 5.31
CA ALA A 77 -3.53 17.23 5.86
C ALA A 77 -3.05 17.58 7.28
#